data_AF-A0AAU8A7G4-F1
#
_entry.id   AF-A0AAU8A7G4-F1
#
_cell.length_a   1.000
_cell.length_b   1.000
_cell.length_c   1.000
_cell.angle_alpha   90.00
_cell.angle_beta   90.00
_cell.angle_gamma   90.00
#
_symmetry.space_group_name_H-M   'P 1'
#
loop_
_entity.id
_entity.type
_entity.pdbx_description
1 polymer ?
#
loop_
_entity_poly.entity_id
_entity_poly.type
_entity_poly.pdbx_seq_one_letter_code
_entity_poly.pdbx_strand_id
1 'polypeptide(L)'
;MANIIEDSINFGMGLFAYSREKIEELVEKMVAKGEVQRKDAQSFAADLIKKGEIQREELSRMVKDEVRRTLQDIGLTQDARLTKDDIRAVIREELAAKKDAE
;
A
#
# COMPACT_ATOMS: atom_id res chain seq x y z
N MET A 1 12.02 -27.99 14.67
CA MET A 1 12.43 -26.64 15.10
C MET A 1 12.39 -25.71 13.90
N ALA A 2 11.19 -25.34 13.44
CA ALA A 2 10.98 -24.37 12.36
C ALA A 2 11.08 -22.90 12.86
N ASN A 3 11.47 -22.73 14.12
CA ASN A 3 11.22 -21.53 14.90
C ASN A 3 12.02 -20.32 14.39
N ILE A 4 13.18 -20.48 13.77
CA ILE A 4 14.07 -19.33 13.46
C ILE A 4 13.53 -18.48 12.29
N ILE A 5 12.72 -19.04 11.40
CA ILE A 5 12.21 -18.34 10.20
C ILE A 5 10.82 -17.74 10.45
N GLU A 6 10.00 -18.40 11.26
CA GLU A 6 8.88 -17.69 11.90
C GLU A 6 9.43 -16.51 12.73
N ASP A 7 10.45 -16.72 13.57
CA ASP A 7 10.97 -15.69 14.48
C ASP A 7 11.69 -14.50 13.79
N SER A 8 12.26 -14.67 12.59
CA SER A 8 12.96 -13.58 11.87
C SER A 8 12.09 -12.81 10.86
N ILE A 9 11.02 -13.42 10.35
CA ILE A 9 9.97 -12.70 9.59
C ILE A 9 9.11 -11.85 10.56
N ASN A 10 9.09 -12.21 11.85
CA ASN A 10 8.32 -11.60 12.92
C ASN A 10 8.87 -10.28 13.50
N PHE A 11 10.02 -9.72 13.05
CA PHE A 11 10.54 -8.46 13.64
C PHE A 11 9.85 -7.16 13.16
N GLY A 12 8.61 -7.25 12.65
CA GLY A 12 7.68 -6.11 12.56
C GLY A 12 7.27 -5.64 11.16
N MET A 13 7.89 -6.13 10.09
CA MET A 13 7.59 -5.68 8.71
C MET A 13 6.86 -6.70 7.82
N GLY A 14 6.50 -7.88 8.33
CA GLY A 14 5.72 -8.88 7.57
C GLY A 14 6.38 -9.42 6.29
N LEU A 15 5.66 -10.24 5.54
CA LEU A 15 6.14 -10.83 4.27
C LEU A 15 6.14 -9.80 3.13
N PHE A 16 5.33 -8.75 3.23
CA PHE A 16 5.23 -7.71 2.23
C PHE A 16 6.55 -6.96 1.99
N ALA A 17 7.47 -6.93 2.96
CA ALA A 17 8.76 -6.26 2.83
C ALA A 17 9.80 -7.04 2.02
N TYR A 18 9.59 -8.34 1.79
CA TYR A 18 10.53 -9.20 1.10
C TYR A 18 10.24 -9.30 -0.40
N SER A 19 11.29 -9.45 -1.21
CA SER A 19 11.17 -9.77 -2.64
C SER A 19 10.99 -11.27 -2.84
N ARG A 20 10.53 -11.66 -4.03
CA ARG A 20 10.41 -13.08 -4.43
C ARG A 20 11.75 -13.81 -4.26
N GLU A 21 12.83 -13.20 -4.74
CA GLU A 21 14.18 -13.77 -4.68
C GLU A 21 14.64 -13.98 -3.23
N LYS A 22 14.28 -13.06 -2.32
CA LYS A 22 14.62 -13.19 -0.89
C LYS A 22 13.86 -14.31 -0.21
N ILE A 23 12.61 -14.53 -0.60
CA ILE A 23 11.80 -15.64 -0.10
C ILE A 23 12.35 -16.97 -0.61
N GLU A 24 12.69 -17.06 -1.90
CA GLU A 24 13.31 -18.25 -2.48
C GLU A 24 14.65 -18.59 -1.81
N GLU A 25 15.51 -17.59 -1.58
CA GLU A 25 16.78 -17.74 -0.86
C GLU A 25 16.59 -18.23 0.59
N LEU A 26 15.59 -17.72 1.29
CA LEU A 26 15.24 -18.15 2.66
C LEU A 26 14.83 -19.62 2.68
N VAL A 27 13.95 -20.02 1.77
CA VAL A 27 13.44 -21.38 1.72
C VAL A 27 14.53 -22.37 1.28
N GLU A 28 15.43 -21.98 0.38
CA GLU A 28 16.56 -22.83 0.00
C GLU A 28 17.54 -23.05 1.17
N LYS A 29 17.76 -22.03 2.02
CA LYS A 29 18.52 -22.19 3.27
C LYS A 29 17.83 -23.16 4.24
N MET A 30 16.50 -23.21 4.28
CA MET A 30 15.76 -24.20 5.08
C MET A 30 16.00 -25.62 4.60
N VAL A 31 15.99 -25.82 3.29
CA VAL A 31 16.29 -27.11 2.69
C VAL A 31 17.72 -27.53 3.03
N ALA A 32 18.68 -26.62 2.89
CA ALA A 32 20.09 -26.89 3.20
C ALA A 32 20.31 -27.27 4.68
N LYS A 33 19.51 -26.71 5.60
CA LYS A 33 19.52 -27.05 7.02
C LYS A 33 18.72 -28.32 7.36
N GLY A 34 18.03 -28.91 6.40
CA GLY A 34 17.13 -30.05 6.62
C GLY A 34 15.83 -29.69 7.34
N GLU A 35 15.48 -28.40 7.41
CA GLU A 35 14.26 -27.90 8.06
C GLU A 35 13.02 -28.10 7.16
N VAL A 36 13.21 -28.11 5.84
CA VAL A 36 12.15 -28.30 4.84
C VAL A 36 12.61 -29.33 3.81
N GLN A 37 11.72 -30.26 3.43
CA GLN A 37 12.03 -31.18 2.33
C GLN A 37 12.07 -30.41 1.00
N ARG A 38 13.01 -30.76 0.13
CA ARG A 38 13.21 -30.11 -1.17
C ARG A 38 11.95 -30.09 -2.05
N LYS A 39 11.07 -31.09 -1.90
CA LYS A 39 9.78 -31.18 -2.58
C LYS A 39 8.75 -30.15 -2.08
N ASP A 40 8.80 -29.82 -0.79
CA ASP A 40 7.84 -28.94 -0.11
C ASP A 40 8.31 -27.47 -0.15
N ALA A 41 9.61 -27.26 -0.38
CA ALA A 41 10.25 -25.96 -0.49
C ALA A 41 9.60 -25.04 -1.54
N GLN A 42 9.39 -25.54 -2.76
CA GLN A 42 8.81 -24.70 -3.82
C GLN A 42 7.38 -24.26 -3.48
N SER A 43 6.57 -25.15 -2.91
CA SER A 43 5.21 -24.80 -2.46
C SER A 43 5.26 -23.76 -1.34
N PHE A 44 6.16 -23.94 -0.39
CA PHE A 44 6.31 -23.02 0.74
C PHE A 44 6.75 -21.62 0.29
N ALA A 45 7.71 -21.53 -0.64
CA ALA A 45 8.11 -20.26 -1.24
C ALA A 45 6.93 -19.58 -1.97
N ALA A 46 6.18 -20.33 -2.78
CA ALA A 46 5.02 -19.81 -3.50
C ALA A 46 3.95 -19.26 -2.54
N ASP A 47 3.69 -19.97 -1.43
CA ASP A 47 2.72 -19.55 -0.41
C ASP A 47 3.16 -18.25 0.29
N LEU A 48 4.44 -18.13 0.62
CA LEU A 48 4.98 -16.92 1.26
C LEU A 48 4.93 -15.72 0.31
N ILE A 49 5.26 -15.90 -0.97
CA ILE A 49 5.15 -14.86 -1.99
C ILE A 49 3.71 -14.39 -2.13
N LYS A 50 2.76 -15.32 -2.27
CA LYS A 50 1.34 -15.02 -2.40
C LYS A 50 0.80 -14.27 -1.18
N LYS A 51 1.17 -14.71 0.02
CA LYS A 51 0.81 -14.00 1.27
C LYS A 51 1.40 -12.59 1.31
N GLY A 52 2.64 -12.41 0.86
CA GLY A 52 3.27 -11.09 0.76
C GLY A 52 2.55 -10.16 -0.22
N GLU A 53 2.13 -10.67 -1.37
CA GLU A 53 1.34 -9.91 -2.37
C GLU A 53 0.00 -9.46 -1.81
N ILE A 54 -0.74 -10.34 -1.13
CA ILE A 54 -2.02 -10.01 -0.48
C ILE A 54 -1.81 -8.92 0.59
N GLN A 55 -0.79 -9.07 1.44
CA GLN A 55 -0.45 -8.08 2.46
C GLN A 55 -0.09 -6.71 1.86
N ARG A 56 0.64 -6.68 0.73
CA ARG A 56 0.93 -5.42 0.01
C ARG A 56 -0.34 -4.74 -0.49
N GLU A 57 -1.26 -5.51 -1.02
CA GLU A 57 -2.52 -4.97 -1.55
C GLU A 57 -3.39 -4.40 -0.43
N GLU A 58 -3.54 -5.13 0.67
CA GLU A 58 -4.28 -4.67 1.85
C GLU A 58 -3.67 -3.40 2.45
N LEU A 59 -2.35 -3.35 2.59
CA LEU A 59 -1.63 -2.17 3.05
C LEU A 59 -1.85 -0.98 2.10
N SER A 60 -1.77 -1.21 0.78
CA SER A 60 -2.02 -0.18 -0.22
C SER A 60 -3.44 0.41 -0.10
N ARG A 61 -4.44 -0.45 0.12
CA ARG A 61 -5.84 -0.02 0.33
C ARG A 61 -5.97 0.80 1.60
N MET A 62 -5.44 0.30 2.71
CA MET A 62 -5.48 0.99 4.01
C MET A 62 -4.85 2.39 3.92
N VAL A 63 -3.66 2.50 3.31
CA VAL A 63 -2.99 3.79 3.11
C VAL A 63 -3.83 4.73 2.24
N LYS A 64 -4.39 4.23 1.13
CA LYS A 64 -5.25 5.05 0.26
C LYS A 64 -6.50 5.55 0.98
N ASP A 65 -7.13 4.71 1.77
CA ASP A 65 -8.33 5.06 2.52
C ASP A 65 -8.01 6.09 3.62
N GLU A 66 -6.89 5.92 4.32
CA GLU A 66 -6.44 6.88 5.34
C GLU A 66 -6.08 8.23 4.73
N VAL A 67 -5.36 8.24 3.60
CA VAL A 67 -5.08 9.46 2.84
C VAL A 67 -6.38 10.10 2.37
N ARG A 68 -7.34 9.32 1.86
CA ARG A 68 -8.64 9.84 1.40
C ARG A 68 -9.43 10.47 2.55
N ARG A 69 -9.44 9.86 3.73
CA ARG A 69 -10.07 10.41 4.94
C ARG A 69 -9.39 11.70 5.36
N THR A 70 -8.06 11.70 5.47
CA THR A 70 -7.29 12.89 5.83
C THR A 70 -7.57 14.05 4.87
N LEU A 71 -7.63 13.78 3.56
CA LEU A 71 -7.98 14.76 2.53
C LEU A 71 -9.40 15.30 2.71
N GLN A 72 -10.37 14.44 3.04
CA GLN A 72 -11.74 14.86 3.36
C GLN A 72 -11.80 15.74 4.62
N ASP A 73 -11.05 15.38 5.67
CA ASP A 73 -11.02 16.10 6.94
C ASP A 73 -10.48 17.53 6.80
N ILE A 74 -9.54 17.76 5.86
CA ILE A 74 -9.01 19.10 5.54
C ILE A 74 -9.78 19.81 4.42
N GLY A 75 -10.94 19.27 4.00
CA GLY A 75 -11.81 19.89 2.99
C GLY A 75 -11.35 19.72 1.53
N LEU A 76 -10.29 18.94 1.28
CA LEU A 76 -9.82 18.58 -0.06
C LEU A 76 -10.48 17.28 -0.50
N THR A 77 -11.74 17.33 -0.92
CA THR A 77 -12.40 16.15 -1.50
C THR A 77 -11.78 15.82 -2.87
N GLN A 78 -11.85 14.56 -3.33
CA GLN A 78 -11.47 14.21 -4.72
C GLN A 78 -12.28 15.00 -5.77
N ASP A 79 -13.44 15.50 -5.36
CA ASP A 79 -14.31 16.40 -6.13
C ASP A 79 -13.85 17.88 -6.10
N ALA A 80 -12.85 18.24 -5.29
CA ALA A 80 -12.19 19.53 -5.31
C ALA A 80 -11.23 19.70 -6.51
N ARG A 81 -11.49 18.97 -7.61
CA ARG A 81 -10.99 19.40 -8.92
C ARG A 81 -11.72 20.69 -9.27
N LEU A 82 -11.13 21.82 -8.91
CA LEU A 82 -11.54 23.13 -9.43
C LEU A 82 -11.71 23.03 -10.94
N THR A 83 -12.96 22.96 -11.40
CA THR A 83 -13.24 22.91 -12.82
C THR A 83 -13.07 24.30 -13.40
N LYS A 84 -12.85 24.39 -14.71
CA LYS A 84 -12.80 25.70 -15.40
C LYS A 84 -14.09 26.50 -15.18
N ASP A 85 -15.21 25.83 -14.93
CA ASP A 85 -16.49 26.47 -14.69
C ASP A 85 -16.61 27.01 -13.26
N ASP A 86 -16.06 26.33 -12.25
CA ASP A 86 -15.95 26.86 -10.88
C ASP A 86 -15.11 28.14 -10.85
N ILE A 87 -13.97 28.15 -11.57
CA ILE A 87 -13.10 29.33 -11.67
C ILE A 87 -13.81 30.49 -12.38
N ARG A 88 -14.57 30.21 -13.45
CA ARG A 88 -15.36 31.26 -14.14
C ARG A 88 -16.48 31.82 -13.28
N ALA A 89 -17.11 31.00 -12.45
CA ALA A 89 -18.15 31.44 -11.54
C ALA A 89 -17.60 32.47 -10.53
N VAL A 90 -16.48 32.14 -9.88
CA VAL A 90 -15.80 33.05 -8.94
C VAL A 90 -15.39 34.36 -9.62
N ILE A 91 -14.81 34.30 -10.82
CA ILE A 91 -14.40 35.51 -11.55
C ILE A 91 -15.60 36.40 -11.92
N ARG A 92 -16.74 35.81 -12.29
CA ARG A 92 -17.96 36.57 -12.61
C ARG A 92 -18.54 37.26 -11.38
N GLU A 93 -18.52 36.59 -10.24
CA GLU A 93 -19.01 37.14 -8.98
C GLU A 93 -18.15 38.34 -8.53
N GLU A 94 -16.83 38.22 -8.60
CA GLU A 94 -15.88 39.31 -8.33
C GLU A 94 -16.03 40.49 -9.31
N LEU A 95 -16.31 40.21 -10.59
CA LEU A 95 -16.56 41.25 -11.59
C LEU A 95 -17.89 41.97 -11.38
N ALA A 96 -18.93 41.25 -10.95
CA ALA A 96 -20.23 41.86 -10.61
C ALA A 96 -20.12 42.72 -9.35
N ALA A 97 -19.46 42.20 -8.30
CA ALA A 97 -19.24 42.93 -7.05
C ALA A 97 -18.42 44.23 -7.25
N LYS A 98 -17.46 44.24 -8.19
CA LYS A 98 -16.75 45.47 -8.57
C LYS A 98 -17.59 46.44 -9.38
N LYS A 99 -18.56 45.95 -10.14
CA LYS A 99 -19.43 46.78 -10.98
C LYS A 99 -20.56 47.44 -10.19
N ASP A 100 -20.94 46.85 -9.06
CA ASP A 100 -21.91 47.42 -8.11
C ASP A 100 -21.25 48.37 -7.09
N ALA A 101 -19.91 48.38 -7.02
CA ALA A 101 -19.12 49.25 -6.15
C ALA A 101 -18.62 50.54 -6.83
N GLU A 102 -18.91 50.73 -8.13
CA GLU A 102 -18.58 51.91 -8.95
C GLU A 102 -19.87 52.67 -9.31
#